data_AF-A0A507CGM7-F1
#
_entry.id   AF-A0A507CGM7-F1
#
_cell.length_a   1.000
_cell.length_b   1.000
_cell.length_c   1.000
_cell.angle_alpha   90.00
_cell.angle_beta   90.00
_cell.angle_gamma   90.00
#
_symmetry.space_group_name_H-M   'P 1'
#
loop_
_entity.id
_entity.type
_entity.pdbx_description
1 polymer ?
#
loop_
_entity_poly.entity_id
_entity_poly.type
_entity_poly.pdbx_seq_one_letter_code
_entity_poly.pdbx_strand_id
1 'polypeptide(L)'
;MTTTMNSTTTDGRFKSALLHRLPHHRDSTDQKVPHHRPSADKKVSRRHVSFDHKSTNLYKPNVDFAPLSLPSSCNPAYFKDFGLEIKNVDPGNMTSGEKKMVVELLYKHSVLVFSNVKVAPEDQYEFTKMFDPVSEQYGHGNARVQSTQKSILHPDLKTIPRVPQVQLIGNGTLYNHEGLAEAKLKHPSHQSFHGTSVSEDDEKKGVTRFYRWHIDAALYNLDPPKVTTLFASTVPHRAPQVCRYDDGTGDELKVPFGTTAFSSGATMFDILPKELKSVAVRAQIQYAPHPYVWMSNCKSNSVGLGLLSEDKELPLDELPEWQADQIKILPMCWKNPVTGRLHLQVHPSAIMAIIIAPLPDDDTAEYRESARYPDGAFIDDLQEARDLVYEMQRPGIAPELLYCHEWKENDFVVFNNRGVLHSVVGALKPDDVRAMHQCNLAASEPVVGPSEEDVLNFA
;
A
#
# COMPACT_ATOMS: atom_id res chain seq x y z
N MET A 1 55.53 26.68 33.27
CA MET A 1 55.80 25.38 33.90
C MET A 1 54.47 24.67 34.07
N THR A 2 54.40 23.51 33.43
CA THR A 2 53.32 22.51 33.32
C THR A 2 52.82 22.00 34.67
N THR A 3 51.56 21.55 34.73
CA THR A 3 51.06 20.27 35.28
C THR A 3 49.52 20.25 35.11
N THR A 4 48.99 19.85 33.94
CA THR A 4 48.29 18.55 33.68
C THR A 4 47.18 18.16 34.66
N MET A 5 45.92 18.26 34.20
CA MET A 5 44.75 17.54 34.73
C MET A 5 44.52 16.27 33.90
N ASN A 6 44.32 15.14 34.58
CA ASN A 6 43.97 13.85 33.98
C ASN A 6 42.46 13.76 33.70
N SER A 7 42.12 13.40 32.46
CA SER A 7 40.83 12.87 32.07
C SER A 7 40.88 11.33 32.06
N THR A 8 39.93 10.69 32.73
CA THR A 8 39.71 9.25 32.66
C THR A 8 38.51 8.97 31.76
N THR A 9 38.80 8.51 30.54
CA THR A 9 37.86 7.84 29.63
C THR A 9 37.67 6.40 30.09
N THR A 10 36.42 5.96 30.21
CA THR A 10 36.06 4.54 30.30
C THR A 10 35.29 4.15 29.05
N ASP A 11 35.87 3.18 28.37
CA ASP A 11 35.42 2.48 27.17
C ASP A 11 34.22 1.58 27.52
N GLY A 12 33.26 1.47 26.60
CA GLY A 12 31.97 0.82 26.85
C GLY A 12 31.32 0.29 25.58
N ARG A 13 32.06 -0.54 24.82
CA ARG A 13 31.55 -1.34 23.71
C ARG A 13 30.35 -2.19 24.14
N PHE A 14 29.21 -2.03 23.49
CA PHE A 14 28.07 -2.93 23.59
C PHE A 14 27.70 -3.53 22.22
N LYS A 15 27.82 -4.86 22.18
CA LYS A 15 27.02 -5.85 21.42
C LYS A 15 27.27 -6.06 19.92
N SER A 16 28.12 -7.06 19.65
CA SER A 16 27.89 -8.09 18.63
C SER A 16 27.73 -9.42 19.36
N ALA A 17 26.53 -10.01 19.33
CA ALA A 17 26.28 -11.41 19.67
C ALA A 17 24.80 -11.76 19.40
N LEU A 18 24.48 -12.28 18.21
CA LEU A 18 23.37 -13.22 18.05
C LEU A 18 23.54 -14.03 16.75
N LEU A 19 24.53 -14.92 16.73
CA LEU A 19 24.68 -15.97 15.72
C LEU A 19 25.20 -17.23 16.42
N HIS A 20 24.29 -18.05 16.92
CA HIS A 20 24.54 -19.45 17.27
C HIS A 20 23.38 -20.31 16.77
N ARG A 21 23.61 -21.02 15.66
CA ARG A 21 23.84 -22.47 15.59
C ARG A 21 22.63 -23.32 15.99
N LEU A 22 21.88 -23.72 14.97
CA LEU A 22 20.98 -24.87 15.00
C LEU A 22 21.80 -26.17 14.76
N PRO A 23 21.56 -27.26 15.50
CA PRO A 23 22.26 -28.52 15.29
C PRO A 23 21.63 -29.34 14.14
N HIS A 24 22.49 -29.86 13.27
CA HIS A 24 22.20 -30.85 12.25
C HIS A 24 21.77 -32.18 12.87
N HIS A 25 20.57 -32.65 12.54
CA HIS A 25 20.23 -34.07 12.59
C HIS A 25 20.43 -34.68 11.19
N ARG A 26 21.42 -35.56 11.08
CA ARG A 26 21.56 -36.53 10.00
C ARG A 26 20.66 -37.70 10.35
N ASP A 27 19.68 -38.00 9.51
CA ASP A 27 19.12 -39.34 9.42
C ASP A 27 19.30 -39.85 8.00
N SER A 28 20.07 -40.93 7.92
CA SER A 28 20.36 -41.71 6.73
C SER A 28 19.32 -42.82 6.62
N THR A 29 18.52 -42.81 5.56
CA THR A 29 17.91 -44.05 5.06
C THR A 29 17.91 -44.05 3.54
N ASP A 30 18.85 -44.84 3.01
CA ASP A 30 18.87 -45.39 1.66
C ASP A 30 17.56 -46.10 1.33
N GLN A 31 16.86 -45.68 0.28
CA GLN A 31 16.02 -46.58 -0.52
C GLN A 31 16.16 -46.27 -2.02
N LYS A 32 16.88 -47.15 -2.70
CA LYS A 32 16.96 -47.28 -4.17
C LYS A 32 15.65 -47.82 -4.73
N VAL A 33 15.08 -47.17 -5.75
CA VAL A 33 14.06 -47.74 -6.67
C VAL A 33 14.32 -47.18 -8.08
N PRO A 34 14.16 -47.97 -9.17
CA PRO A 34 15.06 -47.92 -10.32
C PRO A 34 14.61 -47.07 -11.52
N HIS A 35 15.59 -46.80 -12.38
CA HIS A 35 15.49 -46.14 -13.68
C HIS A 35 14.48 -46.79 -14.64
N HIS A 36 13.59 -45.97 -15.21
CA HIS A 36 13.02 -46.21 -16.54
C HIS A 36 13.08 -44.92 -17.36
N ARG A 37 13.86 -44.93 -18.44
CA ARG A 37 13.75 -43.97 -19.55
C ARG A 37 12.61 -44.43 -20.47
N PRO A 38 11.93 -43.47 -21.11
CA PRO A 38 11.70 -43.58 -22.53
C PRO A 38 12.12 -42.31 -23.29
N SER A 39 12.82 -42.53 -24.40
CA SER A 39 13.05 -41.54 -25.46
C SER A 39 11.75 -41.30 -26.24
N ALA A 40 11.50 -40.07 -26.68
CA ALA A 40 11.33 -39.73 -28.10
C ALA A 40 10.87 -38.27 -28.30
N ASP A 41 11.58 -37.61 -29.20
CA ASP A 41 11.25 -36.41 -29.97
C ASP A 41 9.77 -36.02 -30.07
N LYS A 42 9.43 -34.78 -29.67
CA LYS A 42 8.42 -33.97 -30.38
C LYS A 42 8.80 -32.49 -30.40
N LYS A 43 8.90 -31.97 -31.62
CA LYS A 43 9.06 -30.55 -32.01
C LYS A 43 8.10 -29.63 -31.25
N VAL A 44 8.65 -28.58 -30.63
CA VAL A 44 7.89 -27.47 -30.08
C VAL A 44 7.48 -26.52 -31.21
N SER A 45 6.21 -26.56 -31.59
CA SER A 45 5.58 -25.55 -32.44
C SER A 45 5.13 -24.38 -31.56
N ARG A 46 5.67 -23.18 -31.84
CA ARG A 46 5.18 -21.91 -31.28
C ARG A 46 3.72 -21.72 -31.69
N ARG A 47 2.77 -21.88 -30.76
CA ARG A 47 1.39 -21.41 -30.95
C ARG A 47 1.26 -20.02 -30.34
N HIS A 48 0.96 -19.06 -31.19
CA HIS A 48 0.33 -17.80 -30.81
C HIS A 48 -0.90 -18.10 -29.96
N VAL A 49 -0.97 -17.53 -28.76
CA VAL A 49 -2.19 -17.51 -27.95
C VAL A 49 -2.98 -16.29 -28.40
N SER A 50 -3.89 -16.50 -29.35
CA SER A 50 -4.98 -15.56 -29.63
C SER A 50 -6.05 -15.72 -28.54
N PHE A 51 -6.49 -14.62 -27.95
CA PHE A 51 -7.67 -14.60 -27.07
C PHE A 51 -8.88 -15.20 -27.80
N ASP A 52 -9.35 -16.35 -27.34
CA ASP A 52 -10.64 -16.90 -27.77
C ASP A 52 -11.72 -16.40 -26.79
N HIS A 53 -12.71 -15.70 -27.33
CA HIS A 53 -13.74 -14.95 -26.60
C HIS A 53 -14.85 -15.86 -26.02
N LYS A 54 -14.51 -17.09 -25.61
CA LYS A 54 -15.47 -18.12 -25.21
C LYS A 54 -15.08 -18.83 -23.91
N SER A 55 -15.13 -18.11 -22.78
CA SER A 55 -15.27 -18.73 -21.45
C SER A 55 -16.25 -17.96 -20.54
N THR A 56 -17.33 -17.43 -21.13
CA THR A 56 -18.41 -16.76 -20.41
C THR A 56 -19.54 -17.75 -20.13
N ASN A 57 -19.45 -18.58 -19.08
CA ASN A 57 -20.61 -19.31 -18.54
C ASN A 57 -20.36 -20.01 -17.18
N LEU A 58 -19.77 -19.31 -16.20
CA LEU A 58 -19.73 -19.77 -14.79
C LEU A 58 -20.46 -18.83 -13.82
N TYR A 59 -21.04 -17.75 -14.33
CA TYR A 59 -21.73 -16.73 -13.53
C TYR A 59 -23.17 -16.57 -14.05
N LYS A 60 -24.07 -16.02 -13.22
CA LYS A 60 -25.45 -15.69 -13.66
C LYS A 60 -25.40 -14.98 -15.03
N PRO A 61 -26.36 -15.22 -15.93
CA PRO A 61 -26.32 -14.71 -17.31
C PRO A 61 -26.34 -13.17 -17.47
N ASN A 62 -26.20 -12.37 -16.39
CA ASN A 62 -26.44 -10.93 -16.39
C ASN A 62 -25.32 -10.07 -15.74
N VAL A 63 -24.13 -10.60 -15.44
CA VAL A 63 -23.02 -9.76 -14.91
C VAL A 63 -22.30 -9.08 -16.07
N ASP A 64 -22.23 -7.75 -16.05
CA ASP A 64 -21.51 -6.98 -17.07
C ASP A 64 -20.22 -6.38 -16.49
N PHE A 65 -19.18 -6.32 -17.33
CA PHE A 65 -17.88 -5.73 -16.99
C PHE A 65 -17.55 -4.62 -17.97
N ALA A 66 -16.94 -3.55 -17.47
CA ALA A 66 -16.37 -2.51 -18.31
C ALA A 66 -15.00 -2.08 -17.77
N PRO A 67 -14.02 -1.71 -18.62
CA PRO A 67 -12.81 -1.06 -18.15
C PRO A 67 -13.16 0.26 -17.47
N LEU A 68 -12.37 0.68 -16.47
CA LEU A 68 -12.56 2.00 -15.87
C LEU A 68 -12.28 3.09 -16.89
N SER A 69 -13.09 4.15 -16.86
CA SER A 69 -12.82 5.37 -17.62
C SER A 69 -11.50 5.98 -17.15
N LEU A 70 -10.50 6.01 -18.03
CA LEU A 70 -9.19 6.56 -17.72
C LEU A 70 -9.19 8.09 -17.95
N PRO A 71 -8.64 8.88 -17.01
CA PRO A 71 -8.31 10.27 -17.27
C PRO A 71 -7.43 10.44 -18.51
N SER A 72 -7.54 11.59 -19.20
CA SER A 72 -6.76 11.88 -20.41
C SER A 72 -5.24 11.94 -20.18
N SER A 73 -4.81 12.08 -18.93
CA SER A 73 -3.40 12.03 -18.53
C SER A 73 -2.84 10.63 -18.54
N CYS A 74 -3.66 9.59 -18.37
CA CYS A 74 -3.21 8.21 -18.29
C CYS A 74 -2.69 7.72 -19.63
N ASN A 75 -1.62 6.93 -19.60
CA ASN A 75 -1.20 6.13 -20.75
C ASN A 75 -1.91 4.76 -20.68
N PRO A 76 -2.89 4.47 -21.56
CA PRO A 76 -3.72 3.26 -21.47
C PRO A 76 -2.94 1.95 -21.53
N ALA A 77 -1.69 1.96 -22.04
CA ALA A 77 -0.85 0.77 -22.09
C ALA A 77 -0.60 0.14 -20.71
N TYR A 78 -0.57 0.95 -19.65
CA TYR A 78 -0.33 0.51 -18.28
C TYR A 78 -1.60 0.09 -17.52
N PHE A 79 -2.78 0.25 -18.12
CA PHE A 79 -4.07 0.01 -17.46
C PHE A 79 -4.82 -1.21 -18.00
N LYS A 80 -4.19 -2.05 -18.83
CA LYS A 80 -4.83 -3.24 -19.42
C LYS A 80 -5.36 -4.20 -18.36
N ASP A 81 -4.58 -4.39 -17.30
CA ASP A 81 -4.89 -5.25 -16.15
C ASP A 81 -5.10 -4.43 -14.87
N PHE A 82 -5.57 -3.18 -14.99
CA PHE A 82 -5.83 -2.32 -13.84
C PHE A 82 -7.20 -1.66 -13.96
N GLY A 83 -8.00 -1.79 -12.91
CA GLY A 83 -9.33 -1.22 -12.84
C GLY A 83 -10.38 -2.03 -13.58
N LEU A 84 -11.51 -2.30 -12.93
CA LEU A 84 -12.68 -2.89 -13.58
C LEU A 84 -13.98 -2.38 -12.96
N GLU A 85 -14.93 -1.95 -13.79
CA GLU A 85 -16.30 -1.67 -13.37
C GLU A 85 -17.11 -2.97 -13.44
N ILE A 86 -17.83 -3.30 -12.37
CA ILE A 86 -18.72 -4.45 -12.27
C ILE A 86 -20.16 -3.95 -12.15
N LYS A 87 -21.03 -4.40 -13.07
CA LYS A 87 -22.45 -4.03 -13.11
C LYS A 87 -23.34 -5.23 -12.87
N ASN A 88 -24.57 -4.94 -12.47
CA ASN A 88 -25.62 -5.93 -12.21
C ASN A 88 -25.25 -6.97 -11.13
N VAL A 89 -24.35 -6.60 -10.22
CA VAL A 89 -24.01 -7.35 -9.01
C VAL A 89 -24.32 -6.46 -7.82
N ASP A 90 -25.11 -6.98 -6.89
CA ASP A 90 -25.41 -6.32 -5.62
C ASP A 90 -24.34 -6.69 -4.59
N PRO A 91 -23.48 -5.73 -4.15
CA PRO A 91 -22.44 -6.03 -3.18
C PRO A 91 -22.96 -6.56 -1.84
N GLY A 92 -24.18 -6.21 -1.45
CA GLY A 92 -24.79 -6.71 -0.20
C GLY A 92 -25.44 -8.08 -0.32
N ASN A 93 -25.68 -8.57 -1.54
CA ASN A 93 -26.41 -9.82 -1.76
C ASN A 93 -25.80 -10.67 -2.90
N MET A 94 -24.51 -10.97 -2.77
CA MET A 94 -23.80 -11.83 -3.72
C MET A 94 -23.98 -13.32 -3.42
N THR A 95 -24.19 -14.11 -4.47
CA THR A 95 -24.06 -15.57 -4.46
C THR A 95 -22.62 -15.99 -4.20
N SER A 96 -22.40 -17.25 -3.78
CA SER A 96 -21.04 -17.79 -3.59
C SER A 96 -20.18 -17.75 -4.87
N GLY A 97 -20.81 -17.85 -6.06
CA GLY A 97 -20.11 -17.72 -7.33
C GLY A 97 -19.65 -16.28 -7.60
N GLU A 98 -20.53 -15.30 -7.36
CA GLU A 98 -20.19 -13.88 -7.48
C GLU A 98 -19.11 -13.46 -6.49
N LYS A 99 -19.14 -13.96 -5.24
CA LYS A 99 -18.08 -13.70 -4.26
C LYS A 99 -16.70 -14.17 -4.75
N LYS A 100 -16.60 -15.41 -5.27
CA LYS A 100 -15.35 -15.96 -5.80
C LYS A 100 -14.84 -15.16 -7.00
N MET A 101 -15.74 -14.79 -7.90
CA MET A 101 -15.44 -13.94 -9.05
C MET A 101 -14.85 -12.60 -8.64
N VAL A 102 -15.50 -11.90 -7.70
CA VAL A 102 -15.07 -10.59 -7.24
C VAL A 102 -13.68 -10.67 -6.59
N VAL A 103 -13.41 -11.72 -5.80
CA VAL A 103 -12.08 -11.95 -5.23
C VAL A 103 -11.02 -12.12 -6.32
N GLU A 104 -11.28 -12.98 -7.31
CA GLU A 104 -10.36 -13.22 -8.42
C GLU A 104 -10.13 -11.95 -9.26
N LEU A 105 -11.19 -11.20 -9.57
CA LEU A 105 -11.13 -9.96 -10.33
C LEU A 105 -10.38 -8.87 -9.57
N LEU A 106 -10.54 -8.78 -8.24
CA LEU A 106 -9.80 -7.80 -7.45
C LEU A 106 -8.30 -8.04 -7.54
N TYR A 107 -7.85 -9.29 -7.44
CA TYR A 107 -6.43 -9.59 -7.55
C TYR A 107 -5.89 -9.44 -8.98
N LYS A 108 -6.72 -9.62 -10.01
CA LYS A 108 -6.33 -9.38 -11.41
C LYS A 108 -6.27 -7.90 -11.79
N HIS A 109 -7.23 -7.10 -11.30
CA HIS A 109 -7.42 -5.71 -11.72
C HIS A 109 -7.06 -4.67 -10.66
N SER A 110 -6.72 -5.09 -9.44
CA SER A 110 -6.33 -4.26 -8.29
C SER A 110 -7.38 -3.27 -7.76
N VAL A 111 -8.25 -2.70 -8.59
CA VAL A 111 -9.34 -1.79 -8.22
C VAL A 111 -10.61 -2.22 -8.93
N LEU A 112 -11.69 -2.37 -8.18
CA LEU A 112 -13.03 -2.65 -8.68
C LEU A 112 -13.97 -1.51 -8.31
N VAL A 113 -14.90 -1.17 -9.22
CA VAL A 113 -15.93 -0.16 -9.00
C VAL A 113 -17.29 -0.77 -9.25
N PHE A 114 -18.18 -0.68 -8.27
CA PHE A 114 -19.60 -0.94 -8.42
C PHE A 114 -20.32 0.41 -8.39
N SER A 115 -20.83 0.87 -9.53
CA SER A 115 -21.46 2.18 -9.62
C SER A 115 -22.96 2.13 -9.33
N ASN A 116 -23.44 3.17 -8.67
CA ASN A 116 -24.85 3.36 -8.34
C ASN A 116 -25.48 2.18 -7.56
N VAL A 117 -24.78 1.71 -6.54
CA VAL A 117 -25.22 0.62 -5.66
C VAL A 117 -25.60 1.15 -4.28
N LYS A 118 -26.46 0.41 -3.57
CA LYS A 118 -26.75 0.70 -2.15
C LYS A 118 -26.07 -0.35 -1.31
N VAL A 119 -25.21 0.08 -0.40
CA VAL A 119 -24.47 -0.82 0.49
C VAL A 119 -24.72 -0.36 1.91
N ALA A 120 -25.36 -1.19 2.74
CA ALA A 120 -25.45 -0.91 4.16
C ALA A 120 -24.08 -1.15 4.83
N PRO A 121 -23.74 -0.43 5.91
CA PRO A 121 -22.55 -0.71 6.73
C PRO A 121 -22.30 -2.19 7.05
N GLU A 122 -23.33 -2.97 7.41
CA GLU A 122 -23.19 -4.41 7.68
C GLU A 122 -22.77 -5.16 6.41
N ASP A 123 -23.41 -4.84 5.28
CA ASP A 123 -23.11 -5.44 3.98
C ASP A 123 -21.68 -5.10 3.53
N GLN A 124 -21.22 -3.85 3.75
CA GLN A 124 -19.85 -3.44 3.47
C GLN A 124 -18.84 -4.21 4.33
N TYR A 125 -19.15 -4.42 5.61
CA TYR A 125 -18.31 -5.21 6.50
C TYR A 125 -18.25 -6.67 6.05
N GLU A 126 -19.39 -7.31 5.75
CA GLU A 126 -19.44 -8.69 5.26
C GLU A 126 -18.75 -8.85 3.89
N PHE A 127 -18.89 -7.86 3.00
CA PHE A 127 -18.15 -7.80 1.74
C PHE A 127 -16.65 -7.76 2.00
N THR A 128 -16.19 -6.90 2.91
CA THR A 128 -14.76 -6.77 3.24
C THR A 128 -14.22 -8.06 3.88
N LYS A 129 -14.99 -8.66 4.79
CA LYS A 129 -14.65 -9.91 5.49
C LYS A 129 -14.54 -11.12 4.57
N MET A 130 -15.20 -11.12 3.40
CA MET A 130 -15.13 -12.27 2.49
C MET A 130 -13.71 -12.55 1.95
N PHE A 131 -12.82 -11.55 1.96
CA PHE A 131 -11.41 -11.70 1.55
C PHE A 131 -10.53 -12.32 2.66
N ASP A 132 -11.00 -12.26 3.91
CA ASP A 132 -10.35 -12.84 5.07
C ASP A 132 -11.40 -13.21 6.14
N PRO A 133 -12.06 -14.39 6.03
CA PRO A 133 -13.20 -14.73 6.88
C PRO A 133 -12.90 -14.81 8.38
N VAL A 134 -11.64 -14.92 8.76
CA VAL A 134 -11.18 -15.00 10.16
C VAL A 134 -10.88 -13.62 10.74
N SER A 135 -10.77 -12.59 9.89
CA SER A 135 -10.45 -11.23 10.32
C SER A 135 -11.67 -10.51 10.92
N GLU A 136 -11.46 -9.83 12.05
CA GLU A 136 -12.52 -9.10 12.77
C GLU A 136 -12.10 -7.70 13.26
N GLN A 137 -10.80 -7.41 13.28
CA GLN A 137 -10.24 -6.15 13.81
C GLN A 137 -10.04 -5.14 12.67
N TYR A 138 -10.32 -3.86 12.94
CA TYR A 138 -10.03 -2.79 11.99
C TYR A 138 -8.52 -2.72 11.69
N GLY A 139 -8.14 -2.42 10.44
CA GLY A 139 -6.76 -2.51 9.93
C GLY A 139 -5.73 -1.65 10.68
N HIS A 140 -6.17 -0.59 11.36
CA HIS A 140 -5.34 0.27 12.21
C HIS A 140 -5.50 0.00 13.72
N GLY A 141 -6.17 -1.10 14.09
CA GLY A 141 -6.46 -1.49 15.48
C GLY A 141 -7.70 -0.81 16.06
N ASN A 142 -8.38 -1.48 17.01
CA ASN A 142 -9.55 -0.94 17.73
C ASN A 142 -9.09 -0.13 18.96
N ALA A 143 -9.65 1.07 19.14
CA ALA A 143 -9.77 1.92 20.35
C ALA A 143 -8.53 2.16 21.28
N ARG A 144 -7.66 1.19 21.56
CA ARG A 144 -6.50 1.35 22.46
C ARG A 144 -5.34 2.13 21.85
N VAL A 145 -5.17 2.08 20.53
CA VAL A 145 -4.21 2.94 19.79
C VAL A 145 -4.85 4.28 19.41
N GLN A 146 -6.18 4.31 19.25
CA GLN A 146 -6.94 5.54 19.01
C GLN A 146 -7.09 6.40 20.28
N SER A 147 -7.00 5.83 21.48
CA SER A 147 -7.12 6.59 22.75
C SER A 147 -5.89 7.44 23.12
N THR A 148 -4.76 7.29 22.43
CA THR A 148 -3.62 8.20 22.62
C THR A 148 -3.81 9.45 21.77
N GLN A 149 -4.06 10.59 22.40
CA GLN A 149 -4.25 11.93 21.78
C GLN A 149 -3.11 12.36 20.82
N LYS A 150 -2.00 11.61 20.76
CA LYS A 150 -0.82 11.87 19.92
C LYS A 150 -0.83 11.20 18.54
N SER A 151 -1.78 10.29 18.24
CA SER A 151 -1.81 9.60 16.93
C SER A 151 -2.34 10.50 15.81
N ILE A 152 -1.62 10.56 14.69
CA ILE A 152 -2.03 11.38 13.52
C ILE A 152 -3.30 10.87 12.83
N LEU A 153 -3.76 9.64 13.10
CA LEU A 153 -4.97 9.06 12.51
C LEU A 153 -6.26 9.40 13.29
N HIS A 154 -6.13 9.82 14.55
CA HIS A 154 -7.28 10.01 15.45
C HIS A 154 -8.28 11.11 15.05
N PRO A 155 -7.87 12.29 14.50
CA PRO A 155 -8.82 13.39 14.28
C PRO A 155 -9.93 13.09 13.27
N ASP A 156 -9.70 12.15 12.35
CA ASP A 156 -10.47 12.06 11.11
C ASP A 156 -11.44 10.86 11.04
N LEU A 157 -11.33 9.88 11.94
CA LEU A 157 -12.17 8.68 11.94
C LEU A 157 -13.39 8.85 12.86
N LYS A 158 -14.60 8.71 12.30
CA LYS A 158 -15.85 8.61 13.07
C LYS A 158 -16.46 7.23 12.87
N THR A 159 -16.53 6.42 13.93
CA THR A 159 -17.02 5.04 13.81
C THR A 159 -18.54 4.95 13.68
N ILE A 160 -19.05 4.10 12.78
CA ILE A 160 -20.48 3.79 12.69
C ILE A 160 -20.89 2.91 13.88
N PRO A 161 -21.79 3.34 14.79
CA PRO A 161 -22.02 2.65 16.08
C PRO A 161 -22.49 1.19 15.95
N ARG A 162 -23.34 0.91 14.95
CA ARG A 162 -23.92 -0.44 14.73
C ARG A 162 -22.93 -1.43 14.10
N VAL A 163 -21.91 -0.94 13.38
CA VAL A 163 -20.87 -1.76 12.74
C VAL A 163 -19.51 -1.06 12.89
N PRO A 164 -18.83 -1.21 14.04
CA PRO A 164 -17.65 -0.41 14.37
C PRO A 164 -16.43 -0.61 13.46
N GLN A 165 -16.43 -1.63 12.61
CA GLN A 165 -15.42 -1.87 11.58
C GLN A 165 -15.54 -0.90 10.40
N VAL A 166 -16.69 -0.23 10.27
CA VAL A 166 -16.94 0.76 9.23
C VAL A 166 -16.75 2.16 9.81
N GLN A 167 -15.83 2.91 9.21
CA GLN A 167 -15.52 4.28 9.59
C GLN A 167 -16.17 5.27 8.61
N LEU A 168 -16.78 6.31 9.15
CA LEU A 168 -17.20 7.50 8.41
C LEU A 168 -16.02 8.47 8.31
N ILE A 169 -15.61 8.74 7.07
CA ILE A 169 -14.56 9.71 6.72
C ILE A 169 -15.09 10.71 5.72
N GLY A 170 -14.50 11.90 5.64
CA GLY A 170 -14.98 12.91 4.69
C GLY A 170 -14.66 14.33 5.11
N ASN A 171 -15.59 15.23 4.86
CA ASN A 171 -15.41 16.66 5.10
C ASN A 171 -16.74 17.35 5.41
N GLY A 172 -16.68 18.41 6.22
CA GLY A 172 -17.85 19.20 6.60
C GLY A 172 -18.64 18.55 7.73
N THR A 173 -19.85 19.04 7.97
CA THR A 173 -20.73 18.55 9.04
C THR A 173 -21.90 17.78 8.46
N LEU A 174 -22.11 16.55 8.94
CA LEU A 174 -23.26 15.70 8.63
C LEU A 174 -24.14 15.58 9.87
N TYR A 175 -25.45 15.45 9.64
CA TYR A 175 -26.44 15.24 10.69
C TYR A 175 -27.24 13.97 10.41
N ASN A 176 -27.59 13.24 11.47
CA ASN A 176 -28.44 12.05 11.43
C ASN A 176 -27.94 10.98 10.43
N HIS A 177 -26.64 10.70 10.42
CA HIS A 177 -26.01 9.76 9.49
C HIS A 177 -25.64 8.47 10.22
N GLU A 178 -26.26 7.35 9.84
CA GLU A 178 -25.91 6.00 10.33
C GLU A 178 -25.86 5.86 11.86
N GLY A 179 -26.79 6.54 12.56
CA GLY A 179 -26.86 6.55 14.03
C GLY A 179 -26.01 7.64 14.71
N LEU A 180 -25.29 8.46 13.94
CA LEU A 180 -24.59 9.65 14.42
C LEU A 180 -25.51 10.86 14.30
N ALA A 181 -25.86 11.49 15.44
CA ALA A 181 -26.69 12.70 15.46
C ALA A 181 -25.98 13.86 14.74
N GLU A 182 -24.68 14.01 14.98
CA GLU A 182 -23.80 14.98 14.31
C GLU A 182 -22.41 14.34 14.12
N ALA A 183 -21.86 14.48 12.91
CA ALA A 183 -20.50 14.08 12.58
C ALA A 183 -19.78 15.23 11.89
N LYS A 184 -18.86 15.87 12.60
CA LYS A 184 -17.90 16.83 12.02
C LYS A 184 -16.70 16.07 11.47
N LEU A 185 -16.53 16.12 10.16
CA LEU A 185 -15.48 15.46 9.41
C LEU A 185 -14.50 16.48 8.85
N LYS A 186 -13.26 16.04 8.61
CA LYS A 186 -12.20 16.89 8.06
C LYS A 186 -11.48 16.14 6.94
N HIS A 187 -11.40 16.78 5.78
CA HIS A 187 -10.62 16.22 4.67
C HIS A 187 -9.13 16.26 5.01
N PRO A 188 -8.40 15.12 4.90
CA PRO A 188 -6.95 15.14 4.99
C PRO A 188 -6.37 15.95 3.82
N SER A 189 -5.48 16.90 4.13
CA SER A 189 -4.93 17.84 3.14
C SER A 189 -3.43 18.00 3.32
N HIS A 190 -2.72 18.19 2.22
CA HIS A 190 -1.27 18.44 2.19
C HIS A 190 -0.88 19.59 3.14
N GLN A 191 -1.73 20.61 3.28
CA GLN A 191 -1.49 21.75 4.19
C GLN A 191 -1.22 21.33 5.64
N SER A 192 -1.79 20.21 6.08
CA SER A 192 -1.66 19.74 7.46
C SER A 192 -0.42 18.86 7.69
N PHE A 193 0.09 18.20 6.64
CA PHE A 193 1.06 17.12 6.76
C PHE A 193 2.37 17.35 6.02
N HIS A 194 2.39 18.16 4.97
CA HIS A 194 3.60 18.46 4.20
C HIS A 194 4.46 19.52 4.89
N GLY A 195 5.76 19.51 4.62
CA GLY A 195 6.68 20.53 5.11
C GLY A 195 6.51 21.87 4.39
N THR A 196 5.96 21.84 3.18
CA THR A 196 5.56 23.01 2.41
C THR A 196 4.12 22.86 1.92
N SER A 197 3.42 23.97 1.71
CA SER A 197 2.08 23.99 1.16
C SER A 197 2.01 24.88 -0.07
N VAL A 198 1.05 24.60 -0.95
CA VAL A 198 0.66 25.56 -2.00
C VAL A 198 0.17 26.86 -1.36
N SER A 199 0.36 27.98 -2.05
CA SER A 199 -0.09 29.29 -1.57
C SER A 199 -1.63 29.37 -1.58
N GLU A 200 -2.21 30.23 -0.75
CA GLU A 200 -3.65 30.47 -0.75
C GLU A 200 -4.18 30.92 -2.13
N ASP A 201 -3.39 31.70 -2.87
CA ASP A 201 -3.78 32.20 -4.18
C ASP A 201 -3.77 31.11 -5.25
N ASP A 202 -2.84 30.15 -5.18
CA ASP A 202 -2.84 28.99 -6.04
C ASP A 202 -3.98 28.03 -5.68
N GLU A 203 -4.25 27.83 -4.39
CA GLU A 203 -5.39 27.03 -3.94
C GLU A 203 -6.73 27.61 -4.41
N LYS A 204 -6.91 28.94 -4.34
CA LYS A 204 -8.08 29.63 -4.91
C LYS A 204 -8.23 29.41 -6.41
N LYS A 205 -7.12 29.18 -7.12
CA LYS A 205 -7.10 28.82 -8.56
C LYS A 205 -7.30 27.32 -8.81
N GLY A 206 -7.54 26.52 -7.77
CA GLY A 206 -7.79 25.10 -7.86
C GLY A 206 -6.53 24.24 -7.81
N VAL A 207 -5.40 24.76 -7.35
CA VAL A 207 -4.17 23.98 -7.16
C VAL A 207 -4.19 23.23 -5.82
N THR A 208 -3.71 21.99 -5.82
CA THR A 208 -3.61 21.12 -4.65
C THR A 208 -2.37 20.21 -4.75
N ARG A 209 -2.19 19.30 -3.79
CA ARG A 209 -1.19 18.22 -3.81
C ARG A 209 -1.81 16.93 -3.29
N PHE A 210 -1.13 15.80 -3.51
CA PHE A 210 -1.45 14.56 -2.81
C PHE A 210 -1.34 14.78 -1.30
N TYR A 211 -2.25 14.19 -0.51
CA TYR A 211 -2.11 14.21 0.93
C TYR A 211 -0.94 13.34 1.41
N ARG A 212 -1.04 12.02 1.21
CA ARG A 212 -0.07 11.03 1.64
C ARG A 212 -0.27 9.74 0.84
N TRP A 213 0.75 9.31 0.13
CA TRP A 213 0.82 7.98 -0.47
C TRP A 213 1.05 6.94 0.62
N HIS A 214 0.18 5.95 0.68
CA HIS A 214 0.24 4.93 1.72
C HIS A 214 -0.42 3.61 1.30
N ILE A 215 -0.20 2.62 2.17
CA ILE A 215 -0.95 1.36 2.27
C ILE A 215 -1.77 1.48 3.55
N ASP A 216 -3.05 1.08 3.56
CA ASP A 216 -3.80 1.03 4.82
C ASP A 216 -3.22 -0.10 5.67
N ALA A 217 -2.55 0.20 6.78
CA ALA A 217 -1.98 -0.81 7.68
C ALA A 217 -1.65 -0.21 9.06
N ALA A 218 -1.64 -1.02 10.12
CA ALA A 218 -1.08 -0.59 11.40
C ALA A 218 0.46 -0.52 11.39
N LEU A 219 1.10 -1.40 10.61
CA LEU A 219 2.56 -1.58 10.48
C LEU A 219 3.29 -1.90 11.80
N TYR A 220 2.54 -2.23 12.84
CA TYR A 220 3.01 -2.74 14.12
C TYR A 220 1.95 -3.68 14.68
N ASN A 221 2.37 -4.86 15.16
CA ASN A 221 1.54 -5.94 15.70
C ASN A 221 0.54 -6.58 14.70
N LEU A 222 -0.18 -5.80 13.90
CA LEU A 222 -1.21 -6.26 12.97
C LEU A 222 -0.71 -6.33 11.53
N ASP A 223 -1.12 -7.37 10.80
CA ASP A 223 -0.75 -7.54 9.39
C ASP A 223 -1.57 -6.64 8.47
N PRO A 224 -0.97 -6.13 7.37
CA PRO A 224 -1.65 -5.27 6.43
C PRO A 224 -2.94 -5.90 5.88
N PRO A 225 -4.09 -5.20 5.92
CA PRO A 225 -5.33 -5.59 5.27
C PRO A 225 -5.13 -6.07 3.84
N LYS A 226 -5.89 -7.11 3.44
CA LYS A 226 -5.90 -7.61 2.05
C LYS A 226 -6.63 -6.66 1.10
N VAL A 227 -7.70 -6.04 1.60
CA VAL A 227 -8.63 -5.23 0.84
C VAL A 227 -9.05 -4.02 1.67
N THR A 228 -9.33 -2.92 0.98
CA THR A 228 -10.08 -1.79 1.53
C THR A 228 -11.30 -1.53 0.67
N THR A 229 -12.42 -1.22 1.31
CA THR A 229 -13.65 -0.81 0.65
C THR A 229 -14.01 0.63 1.01
N LEU A 230 -14.52 1.37 0.03
CA LEU A 230 -14.97 2.75 0.16
C LEU A 230 -16.34 2.90 -0.51
N PHE A 231 -17.36 3.27 0.27
CA PHE A 231 -18.69 3.61 -0.23
C PHE A 231 -18.92 5.11 -0.19
N ALA A 232 -19.31 5.71 -1.32
CA ALA A 232 -19.56 7.13 -1.46
C ALA A 232 -21.02 7.48 -1.13
N SER A 233 -21.25 7.99 0.08
CA SER A 233 -22.60 8.41 0.49
C SER A 233 -22.94 9.83 0.01
N THR A 234 -21.99 10.76 0.11
CA THR A 234 -22.16 12.16 -0.28
C THR A 234 -20.89 12.64 -0.97
N VAL A 235 -21.02 13.19 -2.18
CA VAL A 235 -19.88 13.65 -2.97
C VAL A 235 -20.08 15.13 -3.33
N PRO A 236 -19.15 16.02 -2.99
CA PRO A 236 -19.24 17.41 -3.41
C PRO A 236 -18.87 17.54 -4.89
N HIS A 237 -19.71 18.23 -5.66
CA HIS A 237 -19.48 18.50 -7.08
C HIS A 237 -18.88 19.90 -7.27
N ARG A 238 -17.62 19.95 -7.69
CA ARG A 238 -16.86 21.17 -8.00
C ARG A 238 -16.02 20.96 -9.26
N ALA A 239 -15.45 22.04 -9.77
CA ALA A 239 -14.52 21.97 -10.90
C ALA A 239 -13.28 21.10 -10.54
N PRO A 240 -12.70 20.38 -11.51
CA PRO A 240 -11.44 19.66 -11.32
C PRO A 240 -10.32 20.56 -10.79
N GLN A 241 -9.39 19.95 -10.05
CA GLN A 241 -8.21 20.62 -9.49
C GLN A 241 -6.95 20.24 -10.28
N VAL A 242 -5.87 20.96 -10.03
CA VAL A 242 -4.53 20.63 -10.54
C VAL A 242 -3.65 20.23 -9.36
N CYS A 243 -3.23 18.97 -9.34
CA CYS A 243 -2.28 18.44 -8.37
C CYS A 243 -0.85 18.72 -8.86
N ARG A 244 -0.11 19.58 -8.16
CA ARG A 244 1.31 19.82 -8.44
C ARG A 244 2.18 18.91 -7.59
N TYR A 245 3.29 18.43 -8.15
CA TYR A 245 4.23 17.60 -7.42
C TYR A 245 5.22 18.46 -6.63
N ASP A 246 5.65 19.59 -7.22
CA ASP A 246 6.55 20.56 -6.60
C ASP A 246 7.82 19.92 -5.99
N ASP A 247 8.36 18.89 -6.65
CA ASP A 247 9.60 18.17 -6.31
C ASP A 247 10.75 18.48 -7.27
N GLY A 248 10.58 19.50 -8.12
CA GLY A 248 11.55 19.91 -9.15
C GLY A 248 11.36 19.25 -10.52
N THR A 249 10.48 18.25 -10.64
CA THR A 249 10.19 17.59 -11.94
C THR A 249 9.38 18.47 -12.88
N GLY A 250 8.56 19.37 -12.33
CA GLY A 250 7.55 20.12 -13.09
C GLY A 250 6.28 19.32 -13.38
N ASP A 251 6.14 18.12 -12.81
CA ASP A 251 4.94 17.30 -12.99
C ASP A 251 3.70 17.98 -12.38
N GLU A 252 2.62 17.98 -13.16
CA GLU A 252 1.28 18.38 -12.75
C GLU A 252 0.26 17.37 -13.27
N LEU A 253 -0.84 17.20 -12.53
CA LEU A 253 -1.91 16.29 -12.88
C LEU A 253 -3.28 16.94 -12.65
N LYS A 254 -4.09 17.04 -13.71
CA LYS A 254 -5.49 17.45 -13.56
C LYS A 254 -6.28 16.30 -12.93
N VAL A 255 -6.95 16.56 -11.81
CA VAL A 255 -7.65 15.56 -11.02
C VAL A 255 -9.12 15.95 -10.77
N PRO A 256 -10.04 14.98 -10.72
CA PRO A 256 -11.39 15.23 -10.20
C PRO A 256 -11.35 15.79 -8.78
N PHE A 257 -12.33 16.62 -8.43
CA PHE A 257 -12.40 17.22 -7.10
C PHE A 257 -12.60 16.15 -6.01
N GLY A 258 -11.75 16.16 -4.99
CA GLY A 258 -11.83 15.19 -3.88
C GLY A 258 -11.58 13.73 -4.29
N THR A 259 -10.76 13.52 -5.33
CA THR A 259 -10.44 12.19 -5.86
C THR A 259 -9.64 11.32 -4.88
N THR A 260 -9.65 10.01 -5.13
CA THR A 260 -8.65 9.09 -4.61
C THR A 260 -7.77 8.66 -5.79
N ALA A 261 -6.48 8.95 -5.70
CA ALA A 261 -5.47 8.53 -6.66
C ALA A 261 -4.92 7.16 -6.27
N PHE A 262 -4.77 6.28 -7.26
CA PHE A 262 -4.22 4.93 -7.10
C PHE A 262 -3.02 4.75 -8.02
N SER A 263 -1.99 4.07 -7.50
CA SER A 263 -0.87 3.58 -8.29
C SER A 263 -0.68 2.07 -8.12
N SER A 264 -0.44 1.38 -9.24
CA SER A 264 -0.26 -0.06 -9.32
C SER A 264 1.15 -0.46 -8.86
N GLY A 265 1.25 -1.19 -7.74
CA GLY A 265 2.54 -1.72 -7.28
C GLY A 265 3.21 -2.68 -8.27
N ALA A 266 2.42 -3.39 -9.08
CA ALA A 266 2.96 -4.26 -10.13
C ALA A 266 3.58 -3.42 -11.26
N THR A 267 2.92 -2.35 -11.68
CA THR A 267 3.48 -1.42 -12.67
C THR A 267 4.73 -0.74 -12.12
N MET A 268 4.71 -0.30 -10.85
CA MET A 268 5.90 0.28 -10.20
C MET A 268 7.09 -0.68 -10.26
N PHE A 269 6.88 -1.96 -9.91
CA PHE A 269 7.93 -2.96 -10.00
C PHE A 269 8.40 -3.17 -11.45
N ASP A 270 7.48 -3.31 -12.40
CA ASP A 270 7.79 -3.61 -13.80
C ASP A 270 8.63 -2.52 -14.48
N ILE A 271 8.46 -1.26 -14.09
CA ILE A 271 9.21 -0.13 -14.67
C ILE A 271 10.54 0.14 -13.96
N LEU A 272 10.84 -0.54 -12.84
CA LEU A 272 12.13 -0.37 -12.17
C LEU A 272 13.29 -0.77 -13.11
N PRO A 273 14.40 -0.01 -13.08
CA PRO A 273 15.68 -0.46 -13.62
C PRO A 273 16.11 -1.82 -13.03
N LYS A 274 16.96 -2.56 -13.77
CA LYS A 274 17.36 -3.94 -13.40
C LYS A 274 17.99 -3.99 -12.01
N GLU A 275 18.88 -3.05 -11.72
CA GLU A 275 19.59 -2.92 -10.45
C GLU A 275 18.64 -2.67 -9.27
N LEU A 276 17.55 -1.93 -9.49
CA LEU A 276 16.53 -1.68 -8.45
C LEU A 276 15.54 -2.84 -8.34
N LYS A 277 15.27 -3.60 -9.41
CA LYS A 277 14.52 -4.86 -9.31
C LYS A 277 15.25 -5.88 -8.45
N SER A 278 16.57 -6.02 -8.64
CA SER A 278 17.42 -6.89 -7.81
C SER A 278 17.35 -6.51 -6.33
N VAL A 279 17.41 -5.22 -6.02
CA VAL A 279 17.21 -4.74 -4.65
C VAL A 279 15.80 -5.07 -4.16
N ALA A 280 14.76 -4.77 -4.94
CA ALA A 280 13.37 -4.94 -4.55
C ALA A 280 13.02 -6.38 -4.16
N VAL A 281 13.57 -7.37 -4.87
CA VAL A 281 13.28 -8.78 -4.59
C VAL A 281 14.06 -9.35 -3.39
N ARG A 282 15.17 -8.71 -3.00
CA ARG A 282 16.02 -9.12 -1.87
C ARG A 282 15.79 -8.30 -0.60
N ALA A 283 15.06 -7.19 -0.69
CA ALA A 283 14.89 -6.24 0.40
C ALA A 283 13.66 -6.51 1.26
N GLN A 284 13.79 -6.19 2.55
CA GLN A 284 12.74 -6.12 3.54
C GLN A 284 12.75 -4.75 4.22
N ILE A 285 11.58 -4.27 4.61
CA ILE A 285 11.36 -3.00 5.30
C ILE A 285 11.01 -3.31 6.75
N GLN A 286 11.83 -2.79 7.67
CA GLN A 286 11.51 -2.73 9.08
C GLN A 286 10.75 -1.43 9.37
N TYR A 287 9.57 -1.54 9.95
CA TYR A 287 8.76 -0.39 10.37
C TYR A 287 8.99 -0.03 11.84
N ALA A 288 8.80 1.23 12.19
CA ALA A 288 8.91 1.69 13.58
C ALA A 288 7.80 1.11 14.47
N PRO A 289 8.04 0.87 15.78
CA PRO A 289 6.95 0.59 16.71
C PRO A 289 6.03 1.80 16.83
N HIS A 290 4.72 1.55 17.00
CA HIS A 290 3.68 2.59 17.01
C HIS A 290 3.89 3.66 15.91
N PRO A 291 3.97 3.31 14.62
CA PRO A 291 4.55 4.18 13.60
C PRO A 291 3.88 5.56 13.49
N TYR A 292 2.56 5.61 13.68
CA TYR A 292 1.76 6.85 13.64
C TYR A 292 1.97 7.79 14.83
N VAL A 293 2.52 7.28 15.93
CA VAL A 293 2.98 8.08 17.07
C VAL A 293 4.44 8.47 16.85
N TRP A 294 5.27 7.52 16.41
CA TRP A 294 6.69 7.76 16.10
C TRP A 294 6.91 8.92 15.13
N MET A 295 6.12 9.01 14.06
CA MET A 295 6.25 10.08 13.07
C MET A 295 5.36 11.31 13.33
N SER A 296 4.78 11.49 14.53
CA SER A 296 3.75 12.50 14.77
C SER A 296 4.21 13.95 14.56
N ASN A 297 5.50 14.23 14.74
CA ASN A 297 6.08 15.57 14.57
C ASN A 297 6.73 15.76 13.18
N CYS A 298 6.82 14.69 12.39
CA CYS A 298 7.45 14.73 11.08
C CYS A 298 6.52 15.38 10.04
N LYS A 299 7.12 15.83 8.94
CA LYS A 299 6.41 16.38 7.80
C LYS A 299 6.76 15.61 6.53
N SER A 300 5.79 15.49 5.64
CA SER A 300 5.98 14.87 4.32
C SER A 300 6.69 15.80 3.35
N ASN A 301 7.36 15.22 2.36
CA ASN A 301 7.75 15.95 1.16
C ASN A 301 6.51 16.45 0.38
N SER A 302 6.74 17.33 -0.60
CA SER A 302 5.69 17.97 -1.42
C SER A 302 4.83 16.99 -2.22
N VAL A 303 5.29 15.78 -2.47
CA VAL A 303 4.55 14.77 -3.24
C VAL A 303 3.69 13.87 -2.34
N GLY A 304 3.83 13.97 -1.01
CA GLY A 304 3.15 13.07 -0.09
C GLY A 304 3.78 11.67 -0.02
N LEU A 305 4.94 11.45 -0.65
CA LEU A 305 5.58 10.15 -0.81
C LEU A 305 6.76 10.00 0.16
N GLY A 306 6.45 9.79 1.43
CA GLY A 306 7.46 9.68 2.50
C GLY A 306 7.67 10.98 3.28
N LEU A 307 8.56 10.93 4.27
CA LEU A 307 8.83 12.03 5.19
C LEU A 307 10.11 12.78 4.81
N LEU A 308 10.19 14.05 5.21
CA LEU A 308 11.44 14.77 5.30
C LEU A 308 12.28 14.23 6.47
N SER A 309 13.59 14.08 6.30
CA SER A 309 14.49 13.71 7.40
C SER A 309 15.03 14.96 8.08
N GLU A 310 14.39 15.29 9.20
CA GLU A 310 14.69 16.48 10.00
C GLU A 310 14.94 16.11 11.48
N ASP A 311 15.15 14.83 11.78
CA ASP A 311 15.31 14.26 13.13
C ASP A 311 14.15 14.67 14.07
N LYS A 312 12.91 14.59 13.57
CA LYS A 312 11.68 14.97 14.30
C LYS A 312 10.89 13.78 14.81
N GLU A 313 11.29 12.57 14.44
CA GLU A 313 10.72 11.33 14.93
C GLU A 313 10.85 11.27 16.46
N LEU A 314 9.84 10.70 17.13
CA LEU A 314 9.95 10.52 18.58
C LEU A 314 11.02 9.46 18.90
N PRO A 315 11.87 9.70 19.91
CA PRO A 315 12.76 8.68 20.45
C PRO A 315 11.97 7.44 20.89
N LEU A 316 12.56 6.24 20.74
CA LEU A 316 11.88 4.97 21.01
C LEU A 316 11.44 4.80 22.47
N ASP A 317 12.10 5.47 23.40
CA ASP A 317 11.81 5.50 24.84
C ASP A 317 10.69 6.51 25.21
N GLU A 318 10.31 7.40 24.29
CA GLU A 318 9.15 8.28 24.44
C GLU A 318 7.86 7.70 23.83
N LEU A 319 7.97 6.56 23.14
CA LEU A 319 6.81 5.85 22.59
C LEU A 319 6.00 5.15 23.69
N PRO A 320 4.70 4.86 23.43
CA PRO A 320 3.98 3.89 24.25
C PRO A 320 4.75 2.57 24.33
N GLU A 321 4.56 1.81 25.42
CA GLU A 321 5.22 0.51 25.59
C GLU A 321 5.06 -0.37 24.34
N TRP A 322 6.17 -0.95 23.89
CA TRP A 322 6.24 -1.75 22.68
C TRP A 322 7.12 -2.97 22.89
N GLN A 323 6.90 -4.00 22.08
CA GLN A 323 7.61 -5.26 22.11
C GLN A 323 8.29 -5.50 20.77
N ALA A 324 9.56 -5.94 20.80
CA ALA A 324 10.36 -6.09 19.59
C ALA A 324 9.81 -7.16 18.63
N ASP A 325 9.16 -8.20 19.16
CA ASP A 325 8.52 -9.27 18.37
C ASP A 325 7.24 -8.83 17.65
N GLN A 326 6.70 -7.66 17.99
CA GLN A 326 5.55 -7.05 17.31
C GLN A 326 5.97 -6.10 16.18
N ILE A 327 7.25 -5.79 16.04
CA ILE A 327 7.78 -5.00 14.92
C ILE A 327 7.52 -5.74 13.61
N LYS A 328 6.96 -5.04 12.62
CA LYS A 328 6.76 -5.62 11.29
C LYS A 328 8.01 -5.42 10.45
N ILE A 329 8.57 -6.55 10.01
CA ILE A 329 9.58 -6.62 8.95
C ILE A 329 8.89 -7.28 7.76
N LEU A 330 8.60 -6.50 6.72
CA LEU A 330 7.84 -6.95 5.56
C LEU A 330 8.71 -6.92 4.30
N PRO A 331 8.54 -7.86 3.35
CA PRO A 331 9.24 -7.78 2.08
C PRO A 331 8.92 -6.46 1.34
N MET A 332 9.88 -5.93 0.60
CA MET A 332 9.69 -4.72 -0.22
C MET A 332 8.74 -4.97 -1.40
N CYS A 333 8.77 -6.20 -1.96
CA CYS A 333 7.83 -6.67 -2.97
C CYS A 333 6.83 -7.68 -2.38
N TRP A 334 5.54 -7.49 -2.64
CA TRP A 334 4.48 -8.41 -2.21
C TRP A 334 3.98 -9.22 -3.40
N LYS A 335 3.87 -10.53 -3.22
CA LYS A 335 3.43 -11.46 -4.27
C LYS A 335 1.92 -11.56 -4.30
N ASN A 336 1.34 -11.31 -5.46
CA ASN A 336 -0.08 -11.43 -5.70
C ASN A 336 -0.49 -12.92 -5.69
N PRO A 337 -1.45 -13.35 -4.84
CA PRO A 337 -1.78 -14.76 -4.68
C PRO A 337 -2.52 -15.37 -5.88
N VAL A 338 -3.09 -14.55 -6.77
CA VAL A 338 -3.82 -15.03 -7.96
C VAL A 338 -2.97 -14.94 -9.21
N THR A 339 -2.26 -13.83 -9.41
CA THR A 339 -1.49 -13.60 -10.65
C THR A 339 -0.02 -14.02 -10.54
N GLY A 340 0.50 -14.20 -9.32
CA GLY A 340 1.91 -14.47 -9.07
C GLY A 340 2.83 -13.27 -9.30
N ARG A 341 2.32 -12.13 -9.79
CA ARG A 341 3.12 -10.91 -10.03
C ARG A 341 3.63 -10.32 -8.71
N LEU A 342 4.80 -9.72 -8.77
CA LEU A 342 5.36 -8.93 -7.68
C LEU A 342 4.84 -7.51 -7.76
N HIS A 343 4.46 -6.96 -6.61
CA HIS A 343 4.07 -5.57 -6.45
C HIS A 343 5.07 -4.87 -5.54
N LEU A 344 5.72 -3.79 -5.99
CA LEU A 344 6.49 -2.93 -5.10
C LEU A 344 5.52 -2.27 -4.11
N GLN A 345 5.62 -2.61 -2.83
CA GLN A 345 4.65 -2.26 -1.79
C GLN A 345 5.35 -1.92 -0.48
N VAL A 346 5.68 -0.64 -0.35
CA VAL A 346 6.30 -0.06 0.85
C VAL A 346 5.44 1.09 1.33
N HIS A 347 5.15 1.16 2.63
CA HIS A 347 4.57 2.36 3.21
C HIS A 347 5.69 3.39 3.44
N PRO A 348 5.75 4.49 2.69
CA PRO A 348 6.97 5.32 2.60
C PRO A 348 7.25 6.15 3.86
N SER A 349 6.25 6.42 4.71
CA SER A 349 6.44 7.30 5.87
C SER A 349 6.98 6.62 7.13
N ALA A 350 6.84 5.29 7.27
CA ALA A 350 7.01 4.60 8.55
C ALA A 350 8.29 3.74 8.62
N ILE A 351 9.18 3.91 7.65
CA ILE A 351 10.40 3.11 7.48
C ILE A 351 11.38 3.46 8.61
N MET A 352 11.84 2.44 9.32
CA MET A 352 12.89 2.55 10.34
C MET A 352 14.23 2.01 9.83
N ALA A 353 14.20 0.93 9.02
CA ALA A 353 15.39 0.40 8.37
C ALA A 353 15.03 -0.42 7.12
N ILE A 354 16.01 -0.61 6.23
CA ILE A 354 15.93 -1.52 5.07
C ILE A 354 16.99 -2.61 5.23
N ILE A 355 16.55 -3.87 5.12
CA ILE A 355 17.41 -5.04 5.20
C ILE A 355 17.49 -5.64 3.81
N ILE A 356 18.67 -5.71 3.21
CA ILE A 356 18.89 -6.23 1.86
C ILE A 356 19.77 -7.48 1.97
N ALA A 357 19.23 -8.63 1.58
CA ALA A 357 20.02 -9.86 1.50
C ALA A 357 21.09 -9.76 0.40
N PRO A 358 22.25 -10.44 0.50
CA PRO A 358 23.24 -10.47 -0.57
C PRO A 358 22.68 -11.10 -1.85
N LEU A 359 23.37 -10.84 -2.96
CA LEU A 359 23.16 -11.54 -4.21
C LEU A 359 23.44 -13.05 -4.06
N PRO A 360 22.71 -13.93 -4.77
CA PRO A 360 23.02 -15.36 -4.87
C PRO A 360 24.47 -15.64 -5.31
N ASP A 361 25.00 -16.80 -4.91
CA ASP A 361 26.39 -17.19 -5.17
C ASP A 361 26.68 -17.48 -6.66
N ASP A 362 25.65 -17.72 -7.49
CA ASP A 362 25.78 -18.07 -8.91
C ASP A 362 25.86 -16.86 -9.86
N ASP A 363 25.89 -15.64 -9.32
CA ASP A 363 26.03 -14.42 -10.10
C ASP A 363 27.41 -14.24 -10.73
N THR A 364 27.43 -13.71 -11.96
CA THR A 364 28.69 -13.41 -12.65
C THR A 364 29.41 -12.22 -12.00
N ALA A 365 30.74 -12.26 -11.99
CA ALA A 365 31.56 -11.15 -11.47
C ALA A 365 31.22 -9.80 -12.14
N GLU A 366 30.92 -9.83 -13.44
CA GLU A 366 30.52 -8.64 -14.22
C GLU A 366 29.18 -8.07 -13.73
N TYR A 367 28.19 -8.91 -13.42
CA TYR A 367 26.91 -8.43 -12.90
C TYR A 367 27.07 -7.84 -11.49
N ARG A 368 27.82 -8.52 -10.62
CA ARG A 368 28.09 -8.07 -9.25
C ARG A 368 28.75 -6.68 -9.18
N GLU A 369 29.63 -6.33 -10.12
CA GLU A 369 30.26 -4.99 -10.19
C GLU A 369 29.26 -3.86 -10.49
N SER A 370 28.21 -4.17 -11.26
CA SER A 370 27.16 -3.21 -11.64
C SER A 370 25.94 -3.20 -10.70
N ALA A 371 25.83 -4.19 -9.82
CA ALA A 371 24.68 -4.39 -8.96
C ALA A 371 24.69 -3.42 -7.76
N ARG A 372 23.50 -3.02 -7.33
CA ARG A 372 23.33 -2.23 -6.11
C ARG A 372 23.26 -3.17 -4.90
N TYR A 373 24.08 -2.88 -3.88
CA TYR A 373 24.21 -3.70 -2.66
C TYR A 373 24.45 -5.21 -2.95
N PRO A 374 25.53 -5.57 -3.68
CA PRO A 374 25.79 -6.96 -4.08
C PRO A 374 26.07 -7.89 -2.89
N ASP A 375 26.67 -7.36 -1.83
CA ASP A 375 26.98 -8.10 -0.60
C ASP A 375 25.88 -7.96 0.47
N GLY A 376 24.74 -7.37 0.09
CA GLY A 376 23.66 -7.02 1.01
C GLY A 376 23.91 -5.70 1.73
N ALA A 377 22.94 -5.26 2.53
CA ALA A 377 23.03 -4.04 3.32
C ALA A 377 22.05 -4.05 4.49
N PHE A 378 22.39 -3.30 5.53
CA PHE A 378 21.46 -2.88 6.58
C PHE A 378 21.49 -1.36 6.61
N ILE A 379 20.42 -0.73 6.13
CA ILE A 379 20.30 0.72 6.01
C ILE A 379 19.39 1.21 7.14
N ASP A 380 19.98 1.74 8.21
CA ASP A 380 19.29 2.34 9.35
C ASP A 380 19.43 3.87 9.43
N ASP A 381 20.18 4.48 8.52
CA ASP A 381 20.10 5.91 8.25
C ASP A 381 18.76 6.23 7.57
N LEU A 382 17.95 7.06 8.24
CA LEU A 382 16.59 7.36 7.76
C LEU A 382 16.60 8.10 6.43
N GLN A 383 17.58 8.98 6.19
CA GLN A 383 17.67 9.72 4.93
C GLN A 383 17.99 8.76 3.77
N GLU A 384 19.00 7.90 3.92
CA GLU A 384 19.36 6.89 2.91
C GLU A 384 18.18 5.94 2.63
N ALA A 385 17.50 5.45 3.68
CA ALA A 385 16.37 4.56 3.54
C ALA A 385 15.20 5.22 2.78
N ARG A 386 14.90 6.49 3.11
CA ARG A 386 13.83 7.26 2.45
C ARG A 386 14.17 7.60 1.02
N ASP A 387 15.41 7.98 0.74
CA ASP A 387 15.87 8.31 -0.61
C ASP A 387 15.80 7.09 -1.53
N LEU A 388 16.23 5.91 -1.06
CA LEU A 388 16.11 4.67 -1.83
C LEU A 388 14.63 4.35 -2.14
N VAL A 389 13.74 4.43 -1.16
CA VAL A 389 12.31 4.15 -1.40
C VAL A 389 11.67 5.22 -2.29
N TYR A 390 12.05 6.49 -2.15
CA TYR A 390 11.57 7.56 -3.02
C TYR A 390 12.03 7.33 -4.46
N GLU A 391 13.30 7.00 -4.69
CA GLU A 391 13.85 6.66 -6.01
C GLU A 391 13.06 5.53 -6.70
N MET A 392 12.65 4.51 -5.92
CA MET A 392 11.92 3.36 -6.44
C MET A 392 10.42 3.63 -6.66
N GLN A 393 9.76 4.39 -5.78
CA GLN A 393 8.31 4.62 -5.84
C GLN A 393 7.91 5.85 -6.66
N ARG A 394 8.75 6.90 -6.71
CA ARG A 394 8.42 8.16 -7.40
C ARG A 394 8.13 7.99 -8.89
N PRO A 395 8.86 7.16 -9.66
CA PRO A 395 8.51 6.88 -11.06
C PRO A 395 7.12 6.23 -11.19
N GLY A 396 6.75 5.39 -10.23
CA GLY A 396 5.48 4.68 -10.17
C GLY A 396 4.25 5.57 -9.99
N ILE A 397 4.43 6.80 -9.53
CA ILE A 397 3.37 7.79 -9.40
C ILE A 397 3.47 8.90 -10.45
N ALA A 398 4.15 8.69 -11.58
CA ALA A 398 4.13 9.66 -12.68
C ALA A 398 2.69 9.94 -13.17
N PRO A 399 2.37 11.16 -13.65
CA PRO A 399 1.00 11.54 -14.05
C PRO A 399 0.31 10.55 -15.01
N GLU A 400 1.06 9.90 -15.89
CA GLU A 400 0.56 8.93 -16.86
C GLU A 400 0.25 7.53 -16.30
N LEU A 401 0.70 7.25 -15.07
CA LEU A 401 0.54 5.95 -14.39
C LEU A 401 -0.51 5.98 -13.28
N LEU A 402 -1.14 7.13 -13.02
CA LEU A 402 -2.10 7.28 -11.93
C LEU A 402 -3.54 7.15 -12.42
N TYR A 403 -4.32 6.31 -11.74
CA TYR A 403 -5.77 6.32 -11.85
C TYR A 403 -6.37 7.21 -10.75
N CYS A 404 -6.99 8.31 -11.15
CA CYS A 404 -7.70 9.21 -10.24
C CYS A 404 -9.21 8.96 -10.37
N HIS A 405 -9.81 8.36 -9.35
CA HIS A 405 -11.22 8.00 -9.40
C HIS A 405 -12.11 9.26 -9.26
N GLU A 406 -12.98 9.49 -10.25
CA GLU A 406 -14.03 10.51 -10.21
C GLU A 406 -15.23 9.95 -9.46
N TRP A 407 -15.31 10.27 -8.17
CA TRP A 407 -16.38 9.81 -7.29
C TRP A 407 -17.75 10.30 -7.76
N LYS A 408 -18.74 9.41 -7.74
CA LYS A 408 -20.16 9.73 -7.78
C LYS A 408 -20.84 9.18 -6.53
N GLU A 409 -21.96 9.79 -6.14
CA GLU A 409 -22.79 9.20 -5.09
C GLU A 409 -23.16 7.76 -5.46
N ASN A 410 -23.14 6.89 -4.44
CA ASN A 410 -23.42 5.46 -4.54
C ASN A 410 -22.37 4.65 -5.33
N ASP A 411 -21.18 5.20 -5.59
CA ASP A 411 -20.03 4.38 -5.99
C ASP A 411 -19.51 3.58 -4.80
N PHE A 412 -19.29 2.29 -5.02
CA PHE A 412 -18.61 1.40 -4.09
C PHE A 412 -17.30 0.91 -4.72
N VAL A 413 -16.18 1.43 -4.22
CA VAL A 413 -14.83 1.12 -4.69
C VAL A 413 -14.19 0.11 -3.76
N VAL A 414 -13.58 -0.91 -4.35
CA VAL A 414 -12.88 -1.99 -3.65
C VAL A 414 -11.47 -2.05 -4.23
N PHE A 415 -10.45 -2.01 -3.40
CA PHE A 415 -9.07 -2.10 -3.90
C PHE A 415 -8.23 -3.10 -3.13
N ASN A 416 -7.35 -3.77 -3.87
CA ASN A 416 -6.32 -4.66 -3.35
C ASN A 416 -5.29 -3.82 -2.60
N ASN A 417 -5.52 -3.63 -1.30
CA ASN A 417 -4.63 -2.85 -0.42
C ASN A 417 -3.20 -3.40 -0.41
N ARG A 418 -3.00 -4.68 -0.76
CA ARG A 418 -1.67 -5.29 -0.91
C ARG A 418 -1.05 -5.15 -2.30
N GLY A 419 -1.69 -4.42 -3.20
CA GLY A 419 -1.24 -4.29 -4.59
C GLY A 419 -1.21 -2.87 -5.13
N VAL A 420 -1.70 -1.89 -4.38
CA VAL A 420 -1.75 -0.48 -4.78
C VAL A 420 -1.27 0.42 -3.65
N LEU A 421 -0.64 1.54 -4.02
CA LEU A 421 -0.60 2.71 -3.16
C LEU A 421 -1.78 3.62 -3.48
N HIS A 422 -2.28 4.32 -2.48
CA HIS A 422 -3.30 5.34 -2.68
C HIS A 422 -3.02 6.62 -1.92
N SER A 423 -3.57 7.72 -2.42
CA SER A 423 -3.63 9.00 -1.73
C SER A 423 -4.96 9.68 -2.01
N VAL A 424 -5.54 10.29 -0.97
CA VAL A 424 -6.58 11.30 -1.19
C VAL A 424 -5.93 12.57 -1.78
N VAL A 425 -6.66 13.26 -2.66
CA VAL A 425 -6.21 14.49 -3.31
C VAL A 425 -7.33 15.52 -3.24
N GLY A 426 -6.95 16.76 -2.92
CA GLY A 426 -7.87 17.88 -2.96
C GLY A 426 -7.73 18.82 -1.78
N ALA A 427 -8.23 20.03 -1.99
CA ALA A 427 -8.43 21.03 -0.95
C ALA A 427 -9.94 21.33 -0.89
N LEU A 428 -10.59 20.75 0.11
CA LEU A 428 -12.04 20.92 0.32
C LEU A 428 -12.29 22.04 1.33
N LYS A 429 -13.24 22.91 1.03
CA LYS A 429 -13.72 23.93 1.96
C LYS A 429 -14.66 23.30 2.99
N PRO A 430 -14.89 23.92 4.16
CA PRO A 430 -15.78 23.37 5.18
C PRO A 430 -17.21 23.06 4.70
N ASP A 431 -17.70 23.77 3.69
CA ASP A 431 -19.02 23.60 3.07
C ASP A 431 -19.05 22.59 1.90
N ASP A 432 -17.89 22.09 1.46
CA ASP A 432 -17.79 20.98 0.52
C ASP A 432 -18.05 19.65 1.25
N VAL A 433 -19.31 19.40 1.60
CA VAL A 433 -19.70 18.23 2.39
C VAL A 433 -19.41 16.95 1.62
N ARG A 434 -18.61 16.07 2.22
CA ARG A 434 -18.22 14.76 1.68
C ARG A 434 -18.40 13.70 2.77
N ALA A 435 -18.97 12.55 2.41
CA ALA A 435 -19.22 11.46 3.33
C ALA A 435 -18.91 10.12 2.65
N MET A 436 -17.97 9.37 3.21
CA MET A 436 -17.60 8.03 2.73
C MET A 436 -17.59 7.06 3.89
N HIS A 437 -18.00 5.82 3.63
CA HIS A 437 -17.81 4.72 4.57
C HIS A 437 -16.57 3.93 4.14
N GLN A 438 -15.60 3.78 5.03
CA GLN A 438 -14.39 3.00 4.82
C GLN A 438 -14.41 1.75 5.68
N CYS A 439 -14.07 0.61 5.10
CA CYS A 439 -13.79 -0.61 5.86
C CYS A 439 -12.51 -1.27 5.36
N ASN A 440 -11.61 -1.56 6.29
CA ASN A 440 -10.44 -2.40 6.09
C ASN A 440 -10.20 -3.21 7.38
N LEU A 441 -9.78 -4.46 7.23
CA LEU A 441 -9.63 -5.38 8.36
C LEU A 441 -8.20 -5.92 8.41
N ALA A 442 -7.60 -5.94 9.59
CA ALA A 442 -6.26 -6.47 9.81
C ALA A 442 -6.22 -7.93 9.36
N ALA A 443 -5.30 -8.28 8.47
CA ALA A 443 -5.31 -9.62 7.90
C ALA A 443 -4.95 -10.69 8.95
N SER A 444 -5.49 -11.89 8.76
CA SER A 444 -5.17 -13.05 9.61
C SER A 444 -3.81 -13.68 9.29
N GLU A 445 -3.24 -13.32 8.14
CA GLU A 445 -1.96 -13.83 7.64
C GLU A 445 -1.05 -12.70 7.14
N PRO A 446 0.28 -12.87 7.24
CA PRO A 446 1.24 -11.90 6.72
C PRO A 446 1.18 -11.81 5.19
N VAL A 447 1.89 -10.82 4.65
CA VAL A 447 2.13 -10.72 3.20
C VAL A 447 3.15 -11.77 2.78
N VAL A 448 2.99 -12.31 1.56
CA VAL A 448 3.97 -13.23 0.97
C VAL A 448 4.92 -12.41 0.10
N GLY A 449 6.22 -12.59 0.29
CA GLY A 449 7.26 -11.92 -0.50
C GLY A 449 7.62 -12.66 -1.80
N PRO A 450 8.70 -12.23 -2.46
CA PRO A 450 9.30 -12.96 -3.58
C PRO A 450 9.71 -14.37 -3.16
N SER A 451 9.53 -15.33 -4.06
CA SER A 451 10.04 -16.69 -3.92
C SER A 451 11.52 -16.78 -4.34
N GLU A 452 12.18 -17.91 -4.03
CA GLU A 452 13.55 -18.17 -4.48
C GLU A 452 13.68 -18.06 -6.01
N GLU A 453 12.68 -18.53 -6.77
CA GLU A 453 12.65 -18.38 -8.23
C GLU A 453 12.55 -16.91 -8.65
N ASP A 454 11.76 -16.09 -7.94
CA ASP A 454 11.68 -14.66 -8.24
C ASP A 454 13.03 -13.97 -7.96
N VAL A 455 13.70 -14.34 -6.87
CA VAL A 455 15.04 -13.84 -6.55
C VAL A 455 16.01 -14.25 -7.67
N LEU A 456 16.08 -15.52 -8.08
CA LEU A 456 16.96 -15.94 -9.18
C LEU A 456 16.66 -15.24 -10.53
N ASN A 457 15.41 -14.86 -10.77
CA ASN A 457 15.02 -14.19 -12.01
C ASN A 457 15.38 -12.70 -12.06
N PHE A 458 15.46 -12.04 -10.91
CA PHE A 458 15.60 -10.58 -10.82
C PHE A 458 16.83 -10.11 -10.04
N ALA A 459 17.37 -10.96 -9.17
CA ALA A 459 18.53 -10.66 -8.35
C ALA A 459 19.79 -10.65 -9.18
#